data_AF-A0A518DTT4-F1
#
_entry.id   AF-A0A518DTT4-F1
#
_cell.length_a   1.000
_cell.length_b   1.000
_cell.length_c   1.000
_cell.angle_alpha   90.00
_cell.angle_beta   90.00
_cell.angle_gamma   90.00
#
_symmetry.space_group_name_H-M   'P 1'
#
loop_
_entity.id
_entity.type
_entity.pdbx_description
1 polymer ?
#
loop_
_entity_poly.entity_id
_entity_poly.type
_entity_poly.pdbx_seq_one_letter_code
_entity_poly.pdbx_strand_id
1 'polypeptide(L)'
;MLNLKQPWDSETNRQALQHNADFYQAKGLPPGMTRMLLVTGPGTLYDGDREPKQRGISNPSETICAIYVGADKAVPWTKPADFVLDPENPKAGLGEPEGGKYFVLMHDGSVRQLQADMDPLEFLQLCQLEKI
;
A
#
# COMPACT_ATOMS: atom_id res chain seq x y z
N MET A 1 24.03 2.27 -2.44
CA MET A 1 22.86 2.66 -3.27
C MET A 1 22.21 1.39 -3.80
N LEU A 2 20.88 1.35 -3.92
CA LEU A 2 20.13 0.19 -4.44
C LEU A 2 20.53 -0.17 -5.88
N ASN A 3 20.71 -1.45 -6.15
CA ASN A 3 20.97 -2.01 -7.47
C ASN A 3 19.71 -2.74 -7.98
N LEU A 4 18.97 -2.08 -8.88
CA LEU A 4 17.70 -2.58 -9.44
C LEU A 4 17.87 -3.78 -10.38
N LYS A 5 19.10 -4.13 -10.78
CA LYS A 5 19.38 -5.32 -11.61
C LYS A 5 19.53 -6.59 -10.78
N GLN A 6 19.58 -6.47 -9.46
CA GLN A 6 19.67 -7.60 -8.54
C GLN A 6 18.37 -7.73 -7.74
N PRO A 7 18.06 -8.93 -7.22
CA PRO A 7 16.97 -9.10 -6.26
C PRO A 7 17.06 -8.10 -5.12
N TRP A 8 15.91 -7.66 -4.62
CA TRP A 8 15.82 -6.66 -3.55
C TRP A 8 16.56 -7.09 -2.26
N ASP A 9 16.73 -8.40 -2.04
CA ASP A 9 17.38 -9.04 -0.89
C ASP A 9 18.78 -9.58 -1.20
N SER A 10 19.38 -9.20 -2.33
CA SER A 10 20.79 -9.54 -2.63
C SER A 10 21.72 -9.05 -1.54
N GLU A 11 22.90 -9.66 -1.41
CA GLU A 11 23.92 -9.22 -0.44
C GLU A 11 24.27 -7.73 -0.62
N THR A 12 24.39 -7.28 -1.87
CA THR A 12 24.65 -5.86 -2.19
C THR A 12 23.47 -4.97 -1.80
N ASN A 13 22.23 -5.40 -2.08
CA ASN A 13 21.06 -4.58 -1.78
C ASN A 13 20.79 -4.51 -0.29
N ARG A 14 20.92 -5.60 0.48
CA ARG A 14 20.74 -5.66 1.94
C ARG A 14 21.49 -4.57 2.71
N GLN A 15 22.70 -4.24 2.29
CA GLN A 15 23.49 -3.16 2.91
C GLN A 15 22.94 -1.76 2.61
N ALA A 16 22.42 -1.54 1.39
CA ALA A 16 21.78 -0.30 1.01
C ALA A 16 20.41 -0.09 1.71
N LEU A 17 19.71 -1.18 2.09
CA LEU A 17 18.38 -1.10 2.73
C LEU A 17 18.43 -0.52 4.14
N GLN A 18 19.59 -0.55 4.80
CA GLN A 18 19.77 0.05 6.13
C GLN A 18 19.80 1.58 6.08
N HIS A 19 20.08 2.17 4.92
CA HIS A 19 19.98 3.62 4.73
C HIS A 19 18.53 4.02 4.44
N ASN A 20 18.01 5.02 5.18
CA ASN A 20 16.64 5.57 5.07
C ASN A 20 15.49 4.67 5.59
N ALA A 21 15.81 3.55 6.25
CA ALA A 21 14.79 2.73 6.92
C ALA A 21 13.96 3.56 7.91
N ASP A 22 14.60 4.52 8.61
CA ASP A 22 13.97 5.36 9.63
C ASP A 22 12.72 6.12 9.14
N PHE A 23 12.67 6.50 7.85
CA PHE A 23 11.53 7.24 7.29
C PHE A 23 10.31 6.34 7.06
N TYR A 24 10.53 5.10 6.66
CA TYR A 24 9.47 4.12 6.37
C TYR A 24 9.20 3.16 7.53
N GLN A 25 9.98 3.27 8.62
CA GLN A 25 9.92 2.37 9.75
C GLN A 25 8.54 2.42 10.42
N ALA A 26 7.88 1.28 10.47
CA ALA A 26 6.73 1.08 11.33
C ALA A 26 7.17 1.00 12.80
N LYS A 27 6.63 1.87 13.64
CA LYS A 27 6.90 1.87 15.08
C LYS A 27 6.47 0.54 15.71
N GLY A 28 7.31 -0.02 16.58
CA GLY A 28 7.02 -1.28 17.28
C GLY A 28 7.29 -2.55 16.48
N LEU A 29 7.82 -2.44 15.26
CA LEU A 29 8.26 -3.57 14.44
C LEU A 29 9.79 -3.63 14.34
N PRO A 30 10.37 -4.78 13.92
CA PRO A 30 11.79 -4.88 13.64
C PRO A 30 12.28 -3.79 12.66
N PRO A 31 13.56 -3.37 12.76
CA PRO A 31 14.13 -2.40 11.84
C PRO A 31 13.99 -2.80 10.37
N GLY A 32 13.66 -1.84 9.51
CA GLY A 32 13.45 -2.01 8.08
C GLY A 32 12.05 -2.47 7.66
N MET A 33 11.11 -2.65 8.60
CA MET A 33 9.72 -3.01 8.28
C MET A 33 8.85 -1.78 8.03
N THR A 34 8.04 -1.81 6.97
CA THR A 34 6.98 -0.84 6.69
C THR A 34 5.61 -1.49 6.76
N ARG A 35 4.61 -0.69 7.11
CA ARG A 35 3.18 -1.03 7.01
C ARG A 35 2.50 -0.25 5.89
N MET A 36 3.19 0.67 5.23
CA MET A 36 2.65 1.48 4.15
C MET A 36 2.83 0.73 2.83
N LEU A 37 1.75 0.24 2.24
CA LEU A 37 1.74 -0.52 0.99
C LEU A 37 0.87 0.21 -0.05
N LEU A 38 1.28 0.22 -1.32
CA LEU A 38 0.41 0.73 -2.39
C LEU A 38 -0.76 -0.23 -2.60
N VAL A 39 -1.89 0.31 -3.07
CA VAL A 39 -3.02 -0.50 -3.54
C VAL A 39 -2.80 -0.81 -5.02
N THR A 40 -2.63 -2.09 -5.34
CA THR A 40 -2.26 -2.56 -6.67
C THR A 40 -3.27 -3.58 -7.20
N GLY A 41 -3.27 -3.78 -8.51
CA GLY A 41 -4.11 -4.77 -9.19
C GLY A 41 -5.10 -4.14 -10.19
N PRO A 42 -5.81 -4.97 -10.97
CA PRO A 42 -6.67 -4.50 -12.05
C PRO A 42 -7.70 -3.47 -11.59
N GLY A 43 -7.72 -2.33 -12.28
CA GLY A 43 -8.66 -1.25 -12.01
C GLY A 43 -8.26 -0.31 -10.87
N THR A 44 -7.14 -0.54 -10.19
CA THR A 44 -6.57 0.41 -9.20
C THR A 44 -5.74 1.49 -9.89
N LEU A 45 -5.21 2.44 -9.10
CA LEU A 45 -4.24 3.43 -9.60
C LEU A 45 -2.96 2.77 -10.16
N TYR A 46 -2.59 1.62 -9.60
CA TYR A 46 -1.39 0.85 -9.92
C TYR A 46 -1.77 -0.54 -10.46
N ASP A 47 -2.27 -0.59 -11.69
CA ASP A 47 -2.81 -1.81 -12.30
C ASP A 47 -1.80 -2.69 -13.07
N GLY A 48 -0.49 -2.45 -12.88
CA GLY A 48 0.59 -3.25 -13.45
C GLY A 48 1.65 -2.40 -14.19
N ASP A 49 2.09 -2.88 -15.37
CA ASP A 49 3.24 -2.37 -16.15
C ASP A 49 3.10 -0.96 -16.76
N ARG A 50 2.09 -0.19 -16.36
CA ARG A 50 1.85 1.16 -16.88
C ARG A 50 2.15 2.19 -15.80
N GLU A 51 2.57 3.37 -16.26
CA GLU A 51 2.61 4.55 -15.40
C GLU A 51 1.27 4.70 -14.66
N PRO A 52 1.27 5.14 -13.39
CA PRO A 52 0.04 5.32 -12.64
C PRO A 52 -0.96 6.13 -13.46
N LYS A 53 -2.22 5.71 -13.49
CA LYS A 53 -3.27 6.38 -14.27
C LYS A 53 -3.65 7.72 -13.64
N GLN A 54 -2.80 8.73 -13.82
CA GLN A 54 -2.96 10.06 -13.20
C GLN A 54 -3.96 10.95 -13.95
N ARG A 55 -4.08 10.80 -15.27
CA ARG A 55 -5.00 11.61 -16.09
C ARG A 55 -6.39 10.98 -16.13
N GLY A 56 -7.41 11.78 -15.86
CA GLY A 56 -8.81 11.34 -15.93
C GLY A 56 -9.37 10.73 -14.66
N ILE A 57 -8.72 10.92 -13.49
CA ILE A 57 -9.33 10.57 -12.21
C ILE A 57 -10.41 11.61 -11.91
N SER A 58 -11.68 11.18 -11.87
CA SER A 58 -12.85 12.01 -11.54
C SER A 58 -12.83 12.44 -10.08
N ASN A 59 -12.51 11.52 -9.15
CA ASN A 59 -12.61 11.74 -7.70
C ASN A 59 -11.31 11.38 -6.94
N PRO A 60 -10.27 12.24 -6.97
CA PRO A 60 -9.01 12.03 -6.24
C PRO A 60 -9.16 11.82 -4.72
N SER A 61 -10.11 12.52 -4.08
CA SER A 61 -10.39 12.41 -2.65
C SER A 61 -11.11 11.11 -2.23
N GLU A 62 -11.56 10.33 -3.21
CA GLU A 62 -12.27 9.05 -3.03
C GLU A 62 -11.49 7.88 -3.62
N THR A 63 -10.26 8.10 -4.07
CA THR A 63 -9.38 7.06 -4.60
C THR A 63 -8.23 6.81 -3.63
N ILE A 64 -8.09 5.58 -3.13
CA ILE A 64 -6.99 5.18 -2.24
C ILE A 64 -5.74 4.87 -3.07
N CYS A 65 -4.61 5.46 -2.65
CA CYS A 65 -3.28 5.17 -3.21
C CYS A 65 -2.52 4.11 -2.39
N ALA A 66 -2.51 4.27 -1.07
CA ALA A 66 -1.73 3.44 -0.16
C ALA A 66 -2.49 3.18 1.14
N ILE A 67 -2.18 2.08 1.79
CA ILE A 67 -2.81 1.64 3.03
C ILE A 67 -1.73 1.36 4.07
N TYR A 68 -2.00 1.80 5.30
CA TYR A 68 -1.25 1.40 6.48
C TYR A 68 -1.85 0.11 7.05
N VAL A 69 -1.33 -1.04 6.61
CA VAL A 69 -1.84 -2.37 6.95
C VAL A 69 -1.55 -2.74 8.40
N GLY A 70 -2.12 -3.84 8.86
CA GLY A 70 -1.83 -4.45 10.15
C GLY A 70 -0.36 -4.83 10.30
N ALA A 71 0.10 -4.87 11.56
CA ALA A 71 1.47 -5.21 11.90
C ALA A 71 1.90 -6.60 11.39
N ASP A 72 0.94 -7.55 11.30
CA ASP A 72 1.12 -8.91 10.79
C ASP A 72 1.29 -8.99 9.26
N LYS A 73 1.05 -7.88 8.55
CA LYS A 73 1.19 -7.75 7.10
C LYS A 73 2.34 -6.84 6.68
N ALA A 74 3.12 -6.36 7.65
CA ALA A 74 4.29 -5.54 7.37
C ALA A 74 5.33 -6.31 6.53
N VAL A 75 6.02 -5.57 5.67
CA VAL A 75 7.07 -6.11 4.79
C VAL A 75 8.36 -5.29 4.94
N PRO A 76 9.53 -5.83 4.56
CA PRO A 76 10.72 -5.02 4.41
C PRO A 76 10.46 -3.87 3.43
N TRP A 77 10.81 -2.63 3.78
CA TRP A 77 10.43 -1.43 3.02
C TRP A 77 10.92 -1.40 1.57
N THR A 78 11.93 -2.20 1.23
CA THR A 78 12.48 -2.33 -0.12
C THR A 78 11.98 -3.53 -0.90
N LYS A 79 11.24 -4.42 -0.24
CA LYS A 79 10.67 -5.58 -0.91
C LYS A 79 9.62 -5.07 -1.89
N PRO A 80 9.62 -5.52 -3.17
CA PRO A 80 8.59 -5.18 -4.14
C PRO A 80 7.32 -5.97 -3.82
N ALA A 81 6.69 -5.64 -2.69
CA ALA A 81 5.49 -6.28 -2.19
C ALA A 81 4.53 -5.19 -1.71
N ASP A 82 3.35 -5.19 -2.30
CA ASP A 82 2.28 -4.22 -2.06
C ASP A 82 0.99 -4.94 -1.67
N PHE A 83 -0.05 -4.17 -1.36
CA PHE A 83 -1.39 -4.70 -1.15
C PHE A 83 -2.02 -4.99 -2.52
N VAL A 84 -2.23 -6.27 -2.82
CA VAL A 84 -2.90 -6.69 -4.07
C VAL A 84 -4.39 -6.80 -3.79
N LEU A 85 -5.17 -5.94 -4.45
CA LEU A 85 -6.62 -5.93 -4.31
C LEU A 85 -7.23 -7.19 -4.95
N ASP A 86 -7.93 -7.97 -4.13
CA ASP A 86 -8.79 -9.07 -4.58
C ASP A 86 -10.26 -8.61 -4.59
N PRO A 87 -10.91 -8.40 -5.75
CA PRO A 87 -12.29 -7.94 -5.78
C PRO A 87 -13.30 -8.89 -5.12
N GLU A 88 -12.99 -10.18 -5.00
CA GLU A 88 -13.86 -11.15 -4.34
C GLU A 88 -13.73 -11.09 -2.81
N ASN A 89 -12.58 -10.65 -2.31
CA ASN A 89 -12.31 -10.46 -0.90
C ASN A 89 -11.46 -9.21 -0.66
N PRO A 90 -12.03 -8.01 -0.83
CA PRO A 90 -11.25 -6.78 -1.01
C PRO A 90 -10.51 -6.33 0.24
N LYS A 91 -10.84 -6.88 1.41
CA LYS A 91 -10.15 -6.61 2.68
C LYS A 91 -9.15 -7.70 3.05
N ALA A 92 -9.04 -8.76 2.24
CA ALA A 92 -8.04 -9.81 2.44
C ALA A 92 -6.64 -9.22 2.37
N GLY A 93 -5.79 -9.54 3.35
CA GLY A 93 -4.43 -9.04 3.39
C GLY A 93 -4.25 -7.68 4.07
N LEU A 94 -5.32 -7.04 4.58
CA LEU A 94 -5.17 -5.83 5.40
C LEU A 94 -4.57 -6.11 6.79
N GLY A 95 -4.68 -7.35 7.30
CA GLY A 95 -4.16 -7.72 8.60
C GLY A 95 -4.97 -7.16 9.77
N GLU A 96 -4.44 -7.28 10.98
CA GLU A 96 -5.13 -6.84 12.20
C GLU A 96 -5.16 -5.32 12.31
N PRO A 97 -6.34 -4.70 12.46
CA PRO A 97 -6.48 -3.25 12.54
C PRO A 97 -5.98 -2.69 13.87
N GLU A 98 -5.34 -1.52 13.83
CA GLU A 98 -4.91 -0.84 15.05
C GLU A 98 -6.05 0.00 15.61
N GLY A 99 -6.56 -0.37 16.79
CA GLY A 99 -7.70 0.31 17.41
C GLY A 99 -8.99 0.22 16.58
N GLY A 100 -9.15 -0.86 15.80
CA GLY A 100 -10.34 -1.09 14.96
C GLY A 100 -10.39 -0.23 13.69
N LYS A 101 -9.26 0.36 13.28
CA LYS A 101 -9.19 1.25 12.12
C LYS A 101 -7.98 0.97 11.24
N TYR A 102 -8.08 1.38 9.98
CA TYR A 102 -6.98 1.49 9.04
C TYR A 102 -6.76 2.96 8.65
N PHE A 103 -5.52 3.33 8.39
CA PHE A 103 -5.17 4.62 7.80
C PHE A 103 -4.89 4.43 6.31
N VAL A 104 -5.43 5.31 5.50
CA VAL A 104 -5.27 5.28 4.04
C VAL A 104 -4.80 6.62 3.52
N LEU A 105 -3.90 6.60 2.55
CA LEU A 105 -3.51 7.76 1.76
C LEU A 105 -4.42 7.83 0.55
N MET A 106 -5.11 8.96 0.39
CA MET A 106 -5.93 9.26 -0.77
C MET A 106 -5.07 9.86 -1.90
N HIS A 107 -5.60 9.83 -3.13
CA HIS A 107 -4.89 10.35 -4.30
C HIS A 107 -4.67 11.87 -4.27
N ASP A 108 -5.55 12.61 -3.60
CA ASP A 108 -5.36 14.04 -3.33
C ASP A 108 -4.30 14.36 -2.25
N GLY A 109 -3.68 13.33 -1.66
CA GLY A 109 -2.67 13.44 -0.60
C GLY A 109 -3.24 13.54 0.81
N SER A 110 -4.57 13.55 0.97
CA SER A 110 -5.20 13.50 2.29
C SER A 110 -5.06 12.12 2.93
N VAL A 111 -5.05 12.08 4.27
CA VAL A 111 -5.05 10.83 5.04
C VAL A 111 -6.42 10.64 5.68
N ARG A 112 -7.02 9.48 5.49
CA ARG A 112 -8.33 9.11 6.06
C ARG A 112 -8.22 7.92 6.99
N GLN A 113 -9.12 7.86 7.97
CA GLN A 113 -9.34 6.68 8.80
C GLN A 113 -10.55 5.91 8.26
N LEU A 114 -10.39 4.62 8.00
CA LEU A 114 -11.47 3.70 7.66
C LEU A 114 -11.73 2.77 8.85
N GLN A 115 -13.00 2.51 9.15
CA GLN A 115 -13.35 1.56 10.20
C GLN A 115 -13.08 0.13 9.70
N ALA A 116 -12.59 -0.74 10.58
CA ALA A 116 -12.31 -2.11 10.23
C ALA A 116 -13.57 -2.93 9.90
N ASP A 117 -14.75 -2.47 10.33
CA ASP A 117 -16.06 -3.06 10.01
C ASP A 117 -16.76 -2.42 8.80
N MET A 118 -16.10 -1.47 8.11
CA MET A 118 -16.58 -0.90 6.85
C MET A 118 -16.97 -1.99 5.85
N ASP A 119 -18.05 -1.75 5.11
CA ASP A 119 -18.55 -2.69 4.13
C ASP A 119 -17.47 -3.01 3.06
N PRO A 120 -17.26 -4.29 2.71
CA PRO A 120 -16.24 -4.66 1.73
C PRO A 120 -16.44 -4.03 0.34
N LEU A 121 -17.69 -3.79 -0.09
CA LEU A 121 -17.98 -3.17 -1.38
C LEU A 121 -17.65 -1.68 -1.36
N GLU A 122 -17.94 -0.98 -0.25
CA GLU A 122 -17.52 0.42 -0.08
C GLU A 122 -15.99 0.54 -0.12
N PHE A 123 -15.28 -0.36 0.56
CA PHE A 123 -13.82 -0.39 0.50
C PHE A 123 -13.31 -0.67 -0.93
N LEU A 124 -13.91 -1.64 -1.62
CA LEU A 124 -13.56 -1.97 -3.01
C LEU A 124 -13.72 -0.76 -3.95
N GLN A 125 -14.82 -0.01 -3.80
CA GLN A 125 -15.08 1.19 -4.60
C GLN A 125 -14.00 2.25 -4.39
N LEU A 126 -13.53 2.46 -3.16
CA LEU A 126 -12.45 3.41 -2.88
C LEU A 126 -11.10 2.98 -3.48
N CYS A 127 -10.90 1.69 -3.74
CA CYS A 127 -9.67 1.16 -4.33
C CYS A 127 -9.68 1.16 -5.87
N GLN A 128 -10.85 1.23 -6.50
CA GLN A 128 -11.00 1.13 -7.95
C GLN A 128 -11.25 2.49 -8.60
N LEU A 129 -10.65 2.71 -9.76
CA LEU A 129 -10.93 3.85 -10.61
C LEU A 129 -12.29 3.66 -11.30
N GLU A 130 -13.09 4.72 -11.33
CA GLU A 130 -14.31 4.75 -12.13
C GLU A 130 -13.96 4.57 -13.62
N LYS A 131 -14.76 3.76 -14.32
CA LYS A 131 -14.67 3.66 -15.78
C LYS A 131 -15.37 4.87 -16.38
N ILE A 132 -14.61 5.74 -17.06
CA ILE A 132 -15.15 6.80 -17.93
C ILE A 132 -15.79 6.17 -19.17
#